data_AF-A0A022QB91-F1
#
_entry.id   AF-A0A022QB91-F1
#
_cell.length_a   1.000
_cell.length_b   1.000
_cell.length_c   1.000
_cell.angle_alpha   90.00
_cell.angle_beta   90.00
_cell.angle_gamma   90.00
#
_symmetry.space_group_name_H-M   'P 1'
#
loop_
_entity.id
_entity.type
_entity.pdbx_description
1 polymer ?
#
loop_
_entity_poly.entity_id
_entity_poly.type
_entity_poly.pdbx_seq_one_letter_code
_entity_poly.pdbx_strand_id
1 'polypeptide(L)'
;IDCDKTIMVTLKHDDKLHEGSECAFQCALLYTTVYGQRRIRVSTLSLSCTNMLSNLFRSADLDTQFACLLKQAANEIPSAPLAQVRDQATNVCINILYSYRKYCATVTSSSGQLILPEALKLLPLYTLALLKSTGLRSDGRIDDRSFWISNVSPLPTPSVIPLVFPRMIAIHDLDDKDESDDSIIPSHIPLSSEHITDEGIYLLENGEDCLIYVGNSAQPNILQQLFGVSSLEEISNQFVLQEFENPLSKKLNAVVNEIRRQRCSYLRFKLCKKGDASGMMFFSYMVEDKLSSGLSYVEYLVHIHRQIQSKMP
;
A
#
# COMPACT_ATOMS: atom_id res chain seq x y z
N ILE A 1 -1.28 -6.22 24.15
CA ILE A 1 -0.59 -6.69 22.94
C ILE A 1 -1.36 -7.86 22.39
N ASP A 2 -1.63 -7.86 21.10
CA ASP A 2 -2.29 -8.95 20.37
C ASP A 2 -1.42 -9.33 19.17
N CYS A 3 -1.89 -10.27 18.33
CA CYS A 3 -1.14 -10.76 17.18
C CYS A 3 -1.02 -9.74 16.03
N ASP A 4 -1.82 -8.68 16.03
CA ASP A 4 -1.96 -7.76 14.90
C ASP A 4 -1.19 -6.45 15.13
N LYS A 5 -0.76 -6.15 16.36
CA LYS A 5 0.04 -4.95 16.66
C LYS A 5 1.52 -5.16 16.37
N THR A 6 2.12 -4.18 15.70
CA THR A 6 3.57 -4.10 15.44
C THR A 6 4.19 -2.86 16.05
N ILE A 7 5.30 -3.04 16.77
CA ILE A 7 6.13 -1.97 17.32
C ILE A 7 7.30 -1.72 16.37
N MET A 8 7.52 -0.47 16.00
CA MET A 8 8.69 -0.04 15.23
C MET A 8 9.76 0.50 16.15
N VAL A 9 11.01 0.07 15.94
CA VAL A 9 12.18 0.55 16.69
C VAL A 9 13.22 1.04 15.68
N THR A 10 13.66 2.29 15.84
CA THR A 10 14.75 2.86 15.04
C THR A 10 16.06 2.76 15.83
N LEU A 11 17.08 2.20 15.19
CA LEU A 11 18.40 1.98 15.78
C LEU A 11 19.42 2.97 15.21
N LYS A 12 20.45 3.28 16.00
CA LYS A 12 21.60 4.07 15.59
C LYS A 12 22.86 3.29 15.94
N HIS A 13 23.94 3.57 15.21
CA HIS A 13 25.25 3.01 15.53
C HIS A 13 25.81 3.71 16.78
N ASP A 14 26.22 2.92 17.75
CA ASP A 14 26.97 3.38 18.93
C ASP A 14 28.49 3.27 18.67
N ASP A 15 28.91 2.15 18.06
CA ASP A 15 30.28 1.92 17.60
C ASP A 15 30.29 1.26 16.20
N LYS A 16 31.48 1.08 15.63
CA LYS A 16 31.70 0.44 14.34
C LYS A 16 31.39 -1.06 14.43
N LEU A 17 30.63 -1.54 13.45
CA LEU A 17 30.42 -2.97 13.23
C LEU A 17 31.50 -3.51 12.28
N HIS A 18 32.08 -4.67 12.61
CA HIS A 18 33.12 -5.27 11.80
C HIS A 18 32.54 -5.95 10.55
N GLU A 19 33.16 -5.75 9.40
CA GLU A 19 32.75 -6.43 8.16
C GLU A 19 32.79 -7.95 8.33
N GLY A 20 31.75 -8.65 7.86
CA GLY A 20 31.63 -10.09 7.97
C GLY A 20 31.25 -10.61 9.37
N SER A 21 31.18 -9.73 10.38
CA SER A 21 30.63 -10.07 11.69
C SER A 21 29.11 -10.19 11.64
N GLU A 22 28.55 -10.91 12.62
CA GLU A 22 27.11 -10.95 12.84
C GLU A 22 26.68 -9.91 13.89
N CYS A 23 25.63 -9.17 13.57
CA CYS A 23 24.94 -8.28 14.50
C CYS A 23 23.61 -8.92 14.89
N ALA A 24 23.45 -9.24 16.18
CA ALA A 24 22.27 -9.89 16.71
C ALA A 24 21.33 -8.87 17.38
N PHE A 25 20.04 -9.00 17.07
CA PHE A 25 18.94 -8.25 17.67
C PHE A 25 18.09 -9.21 18.47
N GLN A 26 17.85 -8.90 19.74
CA GLN A 26 16.98 -9.70 20.60
C GLN A 26 15.85 -8.84 21.17
N CYS A 27 14.62 -9.26 20.91
CA CYS A 27 13.41 -8.69 21.52
C CYS A 27 12.90 -9.65 22.59
N ALA A 28 12.75 -9.18 23.82
CA ALA A 28 12.18 -9.92 24.93
C ALA A 28 10.89 -9.26 25.40
N LEU A 29 9.77 -9.96 25.24
CA LEU A 29 8.45 -9.52 25.69
C LEU A 29 8.04 -10.29 26.93
N LEU A 30 8.02 -9.61 28.07
CA LEU A 30 7.49 -10.12 29.33
C LEU A 30 5.98 -9.81 29.41
N TYR A 31 5.14 -10.83 29.57
CA TYR A 31 3.68 -10.67 29.61
C TYR A 31 3.01 -11.67 30.55
N THR A 32 1.73 -11.44 30.83
CA THR A 32 0.88 -12.36 31.59
C THR A 32 -0.16 -12.96 30.65
N THR A 33 -0.30 -14.28 30.64
CA THR A 33 -1.30 -14.96 29.81
C THR A 33 -2.71 -14.77 30.36
N VAL A 34 -3.73 -15.09 29.56
CA VAL A 34 -5.14 -15.14 30.01
C VAL A 34 -5.38 -16.13 31.15
N TYR A 35 -4.45 -17.08 31.37
CA TYR A 35 -4.46 -18.04 32.46
C TYR A 35 -3.67 -17.56 33.70
N GLY A 36 -3.27 -16.29 33.76
CA GLY A 36 -2.53 -15.71 34.89
C GLY A 36 -1.05 -16.11 34.97
N GLN A 37 -0.49 -16.73 33.93
CA GLN A 37 0.91 -17.17 33.94
C GLN A 37 1.84 -16.07 33.45
N ARG A 38 2.92 -15.78 34.19
CA ARG A 38 3.97 -14.90 33.73
C ARG A 38 4.86 -15.64 32.72
N ARG A 39 5.01 -15.11 31.51
CA ARG A 39 5.82 -15.69 30.43
C ARG A 39 6.71 -14.64 29.78
N ILE A 40 7.82 -15.10 29.22
CA ILE A 40 8.71 -14.30 28.38
C ILE A 40 8.69 -14.91 26.97
N ARG A 41 8.40 -14.10 25.96
CA ARG A 41 8.60 -14.45 24.54
C ARG A 41 9.89 -13.78 24.08
N VAL A 42 10.81 -14.56 23.52
CA VAL A 42 12.09 -14.07 23.01
C VAL A 42 12.13 -14.31 21.50
N SER A 43 12.46 -13.27 20.74
CA SER A 43 12.72 -13.34 19.30
C SER A 43 14.14 -12.84 19.04
N THR A 44 14.95 -13.65 18.36
CA THR A 44 16.35 -13.33 18.02
C THR A 44 16.50 -13.30 16.50
N LEU A 45 17.13 -12.24 15.98
CA LEU A 45 17.48 -12.08 14.58
C LEU A 45 18.98 -11.81 14.49
N SER A 46 19.71 -12.53 13.65
CA SER A 46 21.13 -12.26 13.36
C SER A 46 21.28 -11.80 11.92
N LEU A 47 21.99 -10.70 11.70
CA LEU A 47 22.24 -10.13 10.37
C LEU A 47 23.74 -9.92 10.15
N SER A 48 24.22 -10.19 8.93
CA SER A 48 25.62 -9.96 8.58
C SER A 48 25.92 -8.47 8.35
N CYS A 49 27.08 -8.01 8.82
CA CYS A 49 27.56 -6.65 8.62
C CYS A 49 28.37 -6.51 7.33
N THR A 50 28.15 -5.40 6.60
CA THR A 50 28.84 -5.08 5.34
C THR A 50 29.31 -3.63 5.35
N ASN A 51 30.48 -3.35 4.77
CA ASN A 51 30.94 -1.98 4.47
C ASN A 51 30.58 -1.55 3.03
N MET A 52 30.12 -2.49 2.19
CA MET A 52 29.73 -2.21 0.81
C MET A 52 28.26 -1.78 0.72
N LEU A 53 28.02 -0.55 0.26
CA LEU A 53 26.68 0.00 0.06
C LEU A 53 25.84 -0.79 -0.96
N SER A 54 26.47 -1.39 -1.97
CA SER A 54 25.78 -2.23 -2.96
C SER A 54 25.08 -3.43 -2.31
N ASN A 55 25.72 -4.07 -1.32
CA ASN A 55 25.12 -5.15 -0.55
C ASN A 55 23.97 -4.67 0.34
N LEU A 56 24.09 -3.46 0.91
CA LEU A 56 23.02 -2.84 1.70
C LEU A 56 21.77 -2.63 0.85
N PHE A 57 21.89 -2.04 -0.34
CA PHE A 57 20.76 -1.83 -1.24
C PHE A 57 20.16 -3.13 -1.78
N ARG A 58 21.00 -4.15 -2.03
CA ARG A 58 20.50 -5.48 -2.45
C ARG A 58 19.69 -6.17 -1.35
N SER A 59 20.05 -5.94 -0.09
CA SER A 59 19.40 -6.57 1.07
C SER A 59 18.29 -5.70 1.68
N ALA A 60 17.94 -4.58 1.02
CA ALA A 60 16.91 -3.69 1.51
C ALA A 60 15.53 -4.35 1.39
N ASP A 61 14.74 -4.28 2.46
CA ASP A 61 13.35 -4.73 2.48
C ASP A 61 12.43 -3.53 2.25
N LEU A 62 11.76 -3.48 1.09
CA LEU A 62 10.92 -2.34 0.70
C LEU A 62 9.78 -2.11 1.69
N ASP A 63 9.07 -3.18 2.06
CA ASP A 63 7.87 -3.11 2.88
C ASP A 63 8.19 -2.54 4.26
N THR A 64 9.30 -2.98 4.87
CA THR A 64 9.78 -2.50 6.16
C THR A 64 10.27 -1.06 6.09
N GLN A 65 11.02 -0.69 5.04
CA GLN A 65 11.47 0.69 4.85
C GLN A 65 10.28 1.63 4.67
N PHE A 66 9.29 1.20 3.89
CA PHE A 66 8.08 1.97 3.66
C PHE A 66 7.20 2.05 4.92
N ALA A 67 7.08 0.97 5.68
CA ALA A 67 6.41 0.97 6.99
C ALA A 67 7.06 1.96 7.96
N CYS A 68 8.39 2.05 7.96
CA CYS A 68 9.12 3.01 8.76
C CYS A 68 8.79 4.45 8.36
N LEU A 69 8.87 4.75 7.06
CA LEU A 69 8.52 6.05 6.50
C LEU A 69 7.09 6.47 6.85
N LEU A 70 6.13 5.56 6.66
CA LEU A 70 4.71 5.81 6.92
C LEU A 70 4.44 6.07 8.41
N LYS A 71 5.04 5.30 9.33
CA LYS A 71 4.88 5.50 10.78
C LYS A 71 5.58 6.78 11.27
N GLN A 72 6.74 7.12 10.72
CA GLN A 72 7.41 8.39 11.02
C GLN A 72 6.56 9.59 10.57
N ALA A 73 6.05 9.56 9.34
CA ALA A 73 5.16 10.60 8.85
C ALA A 73 3.92 10.74 9.73
N ALA A 74 3.28 9.63 10.13
CA ALA A 74 2.11 9.66 11.01
C ALA A 74 2.41 10.30 12.39
N ASN A 75 3.57 10.00 12.97
CA ASN A 75 4.00 10.56 14.25
C ASN A 75 4.34 12.07 14.17
N GLU A 76 4.77 12.56 13.01
CA GLU A 76 5.12 13.97 12.80
C GLU A 76 3.90 14.87 12.56
N ILE A 77 2.83 14.35 11.94
CA ILE A 77 1.60 15.11 11.59
C ILE A 77 1.04 15.95 12.77
N PRO A 78 0.93 15.45 14.01
CA PRO A 78 0.40 16.24 15.12
C PRO A 78 1.29 17.43 15.53
N SER A 79 2.56 17.45 15.12
CA SER A 79 3.59 18.36 15.62
C SER A 79 4.22 19.28 14.56
N ALA A 80 3.95 19.04 13.27
CA ALA A 80 4.52 19.79 12.16
C ALA A 80 3.46 20.19 11.12
N PRO A 81 3.65 21.29 10.37
CA PRO A 81 2.80 21.62 9.24
C PRO A 81 2.74 20.48 8.21
N LEU A 82 1.55 20.16 7.70
CA LEU A 82 1.35 19.03 6.77
C LEU A 82 2.25 19.11 5.52
N ALA A 83 2.45 20.32 4.99
CA ALA A 83 3.33 20.55 3.85
C ALA A 83 4.78 20.11 4.15
N GLN A 84 5.27 20.39 5.36
CA GLN A 84 6.60 19.97 5.79
C GLN A 84 6.71 18.44 5.85
N VAL A 85 5.72 17.74 6.40
CA VAL A 85 5.71 16.27 6.48
C VAL A 85 5.68 15.64 5.09
N ARG A 86 4.93 16.21 4.14
CA ARG A 86 4.91 15.80 2.73
C ARG A 86 6.28 15.97 2.07
N ASP A 87 6.91 17.11 2.29
CA ASP A 87 8.24 17.40 1.75
C ASP A 87 9.30 16.47 2.37
N GLN A 88 9.21 16.19 3.67
CA GLN A 88 10.09 15.24 4.36
C GLN A 88 9.95 13.82 3.78
N ALA A 89 8.72 13.32 3.58
CA ALA A 89 8.51 12.00 2.98
C ALA A 89 9.11 11.90 1.57
N THR A 90 8.90 12.94 0.75
CA THR A 90 9.48 13.05 -0.60
C THR A 90 11.02 13.10 -0.55
N ASN A 91 11.57 13.88 0.37
CA ASN A 91 13.01 14.04 0.55
C ASN A 91 13.70 12.75 1.00
N VAL A 92 13.06 11.93 1.85
CA VAL A 92 13.58 10.61 2.24
C VAL A 92 13.72 9.72 1.00
N CYS A 93 12.68 9.63 0.17
CA CYS A 93 12.74 8.88 -1.09
C CYS A 93 13.86 9.40 -2.02
N ILE A 94 13.96 10.72 -2.21
CA ILE A 94 15.02 11.33 -3.03
C ILE A 94 16.41 11.00 -2.49
N ASN A 95 16.62 11.09 -1.18
CA ASN A 95 17.92 10.85 -0.55
C ASN A 95 18.38 9.40 -0.69
N ILE A 96 17.46 8.43 -0.53
CA ILE A 96 17.74 7.01 -0.72
C ILE A 96 18.21 6.74 -2.16
N LEU A 97 17.46 7.25 -3.14
CA LEU A 97 17.77 7.04 -4.56
C LEU A 97 19.02 7.80 -5.01
N TYR A 98 19.23 9.01 -4.48
CA TYR A 98 20.46 9.77 -4.69
C TYR A 98 21.68 9.01 -4.17
N SER A 99 21.63 8.46 -2.95
CA SER A 99 22.71 7.64 -2.40
C SER A 99 23.00 6.42 -3.27
N TYR A 100 21.97 5.73 -3.76
CA TYR A 100 22.17 4.63 -4.70
C TYR A 100 22.86 5.08 -5.99
N ARG A 101 22.37 6.16 -6.60
CA ARG A 101 22.93 6.71 -7.84
C ARG A 101 24.39 7.15 -7.68
N LYS A 102 24.74 7.74 -6.54
CA LYS A 102 26.08 8.26 -6.26
C LYS A 102 27.09 7.15 -5.94
N TYR A 103 26.70 6.14 -5.16
CA TYR A 103 27.64 5.18 -4.58
C TYR A 103 27.56 3.76 -5.18
N CYS A 104 26.50 3.43 -5.91
CA CYS A 104 26.28 2.07 -6.41
C CYS A 104 26.06 1.99 -7.92
N ALA A 105 25.48 3.02 -8.54
CA ALA A 105 25.28 3.02 -9.99
C ALA A 105 26.63 3.11 -10.74
N THR A 106 26.75 2.34 -11.81
CA THR A 106 27.94 2.32 -12.67
C THR A 106 28.16 3.68 -13.35
N VAL A 107 29.43 4.07 -13.50
CA VAL A 107 29.85 5.32 -14.17
C VAL A 107 29.35 5.41 -15.62
N THR A 108 29.02 4.28 -16.24
CA THR A 108 28.53 4.18 -17.62
C THR A 108 27.07 4.61 -17.81
N SER A 109 26.31 4.81 -16.74
CA SER A 109 24.89 5.13 -16.87
C SER A 109 24.71 6.63 -17.16
N SER A 110 23.96 6.95 -18.22
CA SER A 110 23.82 8.34 -18.68
C SER A 110 23.13 9.23 -17.63
N SER A 111 23.48 10.52 -17.63
CA SER A 111 22.91 11.49 -16.69
C SER A 111 21.39 11.63 -16.83
N GLY A 112 20.83 11.40 -18.02
CA GLY A 112 19.39 11.45 -18.27
C GLY A 112 18.59 10.25 -17.76
N GLN A 113 19.23 9.20 -17.22
CA GLN A 113 18.52 8.01 -16.71
C GLN A 113 18.29 8.09 -15.19
N LEU A 114 17.06 7.80 -14.78
CA LEU A 114 16.73 7.52 -13.39
C LEU A 114 17.04 6.05 -13.11
N ILE A 115 17.97 5.79 -12.19
CA ILE A 115 18.42 4.43 -11.84
C ILE A 115 17.91 4.10 -10.46
N LEU A 116 17.16 3.01 -10.36
CA LEU A 116 16.57 2.53 -9.12
C LEU A 116 17.26 1.22 -8.70
N PRO A 117 17.46 0.98 -7.39
CA PRO A 117 17.82 -0.35 -6.91
C PRO A 117 16.64 -1.29 -7.09
N GLU A 118 16.90 -2.54 -7.52
CA GLU A 118 15.84 -3.54 -7.75
C GLU A 118 14.93 -3.72 -6.53
N ALA A 119 15.54 -3.82 -5.34
CA ALA A 119 14.83 -3.99 -4.07
C ALA A 119 13.91 -2.81 -3.71
N LEU A 120 14.14 -1.61 -4.26
CA LEU A 120 13.37 -0.39 -3.93
C LEU A 120 12.73 0.25 -5.17
N LYS A 121 12.55 -0.51 -6.27
CA LYS A 121 12.01 0.03 -7.53
C LYS A 121 10.60 0.63 -7.39
N LEU A 122 9.81 0.13 -6.43
CA LEU A 122 8.46 0.63 -6.13
C LEU A 122 8.43 1.70 -5.02
N LEU A 123 9.57 2.04 -4.42
CA LEU A 123 9.63 3.08 -3.37
C LEU A 123 9.06 4.44 -3.84
N PRO A 124 9.35 4.94 -5.07
CA PRO A 124 8.72 6.16 -5.56
C PRO A 124 7.20 6.05 -5.63
N LEU A 125 6.68 4.92 -6.12
CA LEU A 125 5.25 4.70 -6.27
C LEU A 125 4.54 4.68 -4.92
N TYR A 126 5.08 3.95 -3.93
CA TYR A 126 4.51 3.91 -2.58
C TYR A 126 4.64 5.25 -1.85
N THR A 127 5.71 6.00 -2.09
CA THR A 127 5.84 7.37 -1.55
C THR A 127 4.76 8.28 -2.15
N LEU A 128 4.49 8.21 -3.46
CA LEU A 128 3.39 8.94 -4.08
C LEU A 128 2.02 8.53 -3.51
N ALA A 129 1.82 7.23 -3.31
CA ALA A 129 0.61 6.69 -2.69
C ALA A 129 0.39 7.28 -1.29
N LEU A 130 1.45 7.32 -0.47
CA LEU A 130 1.43 7.95 0.86
C LEU A 130 1.05 9.44 0.77
N LEU A 131 1.63 10.20 -0.17
CA LEU A 131 1.30 11.62 -0.37
C LEU A 131 -0.15 11.86 -0.79
N LYS A 132 -0.79 10.89 -1.45
CA LYS A 132 -2.20 10.94 -1.86
C LYS A 132 -3.16 10.34 -0.82
N SER A 133 -2.65 9.61 0.15
CA SER A 133 -3.44 8.96 1.20
C SER A 133 -4.11 9.95 2.14
N THR A 134 -5.13 9.49 2.89
CA THR A 134 -5.86 10.25 3.91
C THR A 134 -4.94 10.97 4.91
N GLY A 135 -3.81 10.34 5.27
CA GLY A 135 -2.84 10.90 6.20
C GLY A 135 -2.22 12.22 5.71
N LEU A 136 -1.80 12.27 4.44
CA LEU A 136 -1.00 13.38 3.90
C LEU A 136 -1.71 14.25 2.86
N ARG A 137 -2.88 13.85 2.33
CA ARG A 137 -3.63 14.68 1.38
C ARG A 137 -4.07 16.00 2.02
N SER A 138 -4.01 17.07 1.24
CA SER A 138 -4.27 18.44 1.70
C SER A 138 -5.75 18.73 1.96
N ASP A 139 -6.64 18.04 1.26
CA ASP A 139 -8.10 18.23 1.24
C ASP A 139 -8.86 17.20 2.09
N GLY A 140 -8.16 16.47 2.97
CA GLY A 140 -8.76 15.48 3.87
C GLY A 140 -9.43 16.10 5.10
N ARG A 141 -10.48 15.44 5.61
CA ARG A 141 -11.12 15.82 6.89
C ARG A 141 -10.18 15.54 8.06
N ILE A 142 -10.24 16.40 9.07
CA ILE A 142 -9.38 16.29 10.27
C ILE A 142 -9.66 14.98 11.03
N ASP A 143 -10.93 14.60 11.17
CA ASP A 143 -11.31 13.36 11.86
C ASP A 143 -10.75 12.12 11.16
N ASP A 144 -10.88 12.06 9.82
CA ASP A 144 -10.35 10.94 9.02
C ASP A 144 -8.83 10.86 9.14
N ARG A 145 -8.13 12.00 9.16
CA ARG A 145 -6.68 12.05 9.36
C ARG A 145 -6.28 11.60 10.77
N SER A 146 -7.02 12.03 11.80
CA SER A 146 -6.80 11.61 13.19
C SER A 146 -7.00 10.10 13.37
N PHE A 147 -8.04 9.55 12.75
CA PHE A 147 -8.28 8.11 12.69
C PHE A 147 -7.13 7.38 11.99
N TRP A 148 -6.70 7.88 10.82
CA TRP A 148 -5.60 7.30 10.06
C TRP A 148 -4.30 7.24 10.89
N ILE A 149 -3.92 8.33 11.58
CA ILE A 149 -2.73 8.36 12.46
C ILE A 149 -2.82 7.30 13.56
N SER A 150 -3.99 7.20 14.20
CA SER A 150 -4.22 6.25 15.29
C SER A 150 -4.13 4.80 14.81
N ASN A 151 -4.59 4.54 13.59
CA ASN A 151 -4.54 3.21 12.97
C ASN A 151 -3.12 2.82 12.51
N VAL A 152 -2.35 3.78 11.99
CA VAL A 152 -0.99 3.56 11.48
C VAL A 152 0.00 3.16 12.57
N SER A 153 -0.11 3.73 13.77
CA SER A 153 0.83 3.49 14.87
C SER A 153 1.06 1.99 15.15
N PRO A 154 0.01 1.18 15.39
CA PRO A 154 0.17 -0.26 15.60
C PRO A 154 0.21 -1.11 14.31
N LEU A 155 0.04 -0.52 13.12
CA LEU A 155 -0.20 -1.26 11.89
C LEU A 155 0.94 -2.26 11.58
N PRO A 156 0.64 -3.52 11.23
CA PRO A 156 1.65 -4.50 10.86
C PRO A 156 2.16 -4.27 9.45
N THR A 157 3.43 -4.60 9.19
CA THR A 157 4.12 -4.36 7.91
C THR A 157 3.32 -4.84 6.68
N PRO A 158 2.72 -6.05 6.67
CA PRO A 158 1.94 -6.51 5.52
C PRO A 158 0.68 -5.69 5.21
N SER A 159 0.21 -4.87 6.15
CA SER A 159 -0.99 -4.02 5.99
C SER A 159 -0.66 -2.58 5.60
N VAL A 160 0.62 -2.18 5.66
CA VAL A 160 1.07 -0.81 5.36
C VAL A 160 0.83 -0.46 3.89
N ILE A 161 1.20 -1.34 2.96
CA ILE A 161 1.07 -1.07 1.53
C ILE A 161 -0.41 -1.03 1.12
N PRO A 162 -1.27 -2.03 1.45
CA PRO A 162 -2.69 -1.96 1.12
C PRO A 162 -3.39 -0.69 1.62
N LEU A 163 -2.99 -0.16 2.77
CA LEU A 163 -3.58 1.06 3.35
C LEU A 163 -3.44 2.29 2.44
N VAL A 164 -2.35 2.38 1.67
CA VAL A 164 -2.04 3.55 0.81
C VAL A 164 -2.09 3.24 -0.69
N PHE A 165 -1.78 2.01 -1.06
CA PHE A 165 -1.75 1.51 -2.43
C PHE A 165 -2.64 0.26 -2.48
N PRO A 166 -3.97 0.45 -2.57
CA PRO A 166 -4.95 -0.63 -2.54
C PRO A 166 -4.80 -1.56 -3.73
N ARG A 167 -5.40 -2.76 -3.61
CA ARG A 167 -5.44 -3.72 -4.71
C ARG A 167 -6.73 -3.53 -5.50
N MET A 168 -6.62 -3.30 -6.81
CA MET A 168 -7.74 -3.24 -7.74
C MET A 168 -7.81 -4.51 -8.58
N ILE A 169 -8.99 -5.10 -8.72
CA ILE A 169 -9.24 -6.36 -9.42
C ILE A 169 -10.49 -6.19 -10.30
N ALA A 170 -10.41 -6.58 -11.57
CA ALA A 170 -11.60 -6.72 -12.40
C ALA A 170 -12.37 -7.97 -11.94
N ILE A 171 -13.65 -7.76 -11.58
CA ILE A 171 -14.53 -8.82 -11.08
C ILE A 171 -15.62 -9.24 -12.07
N HIS A 172 -15.74 -8.52 -13.19
CA HIS A 172 -16.72 -8.80 -14.24
C HIS A 172 -16.31 -9.97 -15.16
N ASP A 173 -15.04 -10.36 -15.14
CA ASP A 173 -14.41 -11.35 -16.02
C ASP A 173 -13.71 -12.49 -15.23
N LEU A 174 -14.07 -12.71 -13.95
CA LEU A 174 -13.40 -13.71 -13.11
C LEU A 174 -13.57 -15.15 -13.63
N ASP A 175 -14.67 -15.41 -14.32
CA ASP A 175 -14.95 -16.73 -14.87
C ASP A 175 -14.05 -17.08 -16.05
N ASP A 176 -13.61 -16.07 -16.82
CA ASP A 176 -12.83 -16.22 -18.05
C ASP A 176 -11.31 -16.34 -17.80
N LYS A 177 -10.86 -16.11 -16.56
CA LYS A 177 -9.44 -16.24 -16.20
C LYS A 177 -9.10 -17.72 -16.00
N ASP A 178 -8.12 -18.20 -16.78
CA ASP A 178 -7.67 -19.58 -16.81
C ASP A 178 -7.38 -20.12 -15.40
N GLU A 179 -7.96 -21.28 -15.06
CA GLU A 179 -7.66 -22.03 -13.81
C GLU A 179 -6.23 -22.59 -13.75
N SER A 180 -5.35 -22.16 -14.67
CA SER A 180 -3.93 -22.51 -14.67
C SER A 180 -3.10 -21.65 -13.71
N ASP A 181 -3.67 -20.55 -13.21
CA ASP A 181 -3.08 -19.76 -12.13
C ASP A 181 -3.52 -20.38 -10.79
N ASP A 182 -2.60 -21.02 -10.06
CA ASP A 182 -2.85 -21.60 -8.73
C ASP A 182 -3.34 -20.56 -7.69
N SER A 183 -3.30 -19.27 -8.04
CA SER A 183 -3.74 -18.17 -7.18
C SER A 183 -5.25 -17.95 -7.22
N ILE A 184 -5.90 -18.09 -6.05
CA ILE A 184 -7.31 -17.74 -5.86
C ILE A 184 -7.58 -16.25 -6.15
N ILE A 185 -6.62 -15.36 -5.85
CA ILE A 185 -6.76 -13.92 -6.12
C ILE A 185 -6.19 -13.62 -7.52
N PRO A 186 -6.98 -13.05 -8.44
CA PRO A 186 -6.50 -12.66 -9.75
C PRO A 186 -5.42 -11.57 -9.69
N SER A 187 -4.68 -11.43 -10.78
CA SER A 187 -3.71 -10.36 -10.96
C SER A 187 -4.35 -8.97 -10.74
N HIS A 188 -3.59 -8.11 -10.05
CA HIS A 188 -4.03 -6.75 -9.75
C HIS A 188 -3.87 -5.85 -10.98
N ILE A 189 -4.80 -4.92 -11.13
CA ILE A 189 -4.79 -3.89 -12.16
C ILE A 189 -4.09 -2.64 -11.60
N PRO A 190 -3.24 -1.96 -12.40
CA PRO A 190 -2.63 -0.70 -11.98
C PRO A 190 -3.67 0.34 -11.56
N LEU A 191 -3.31 1.20 -10.60
CA LEU A 191 -4.24 2.18 -10.01
C LEU A 191 -4.32 3.45 -10.87
N SER A 192 -4.82 3.27 -12.09
CA SER A 192 -4.99 4.29 -13.12
C SER A 192 -6.40 4.20 -13.71
N SER A 193 -7.04 5.35 -13.94
CA SER A 193 -8.37 5.40 -14.57
C SER A 193 -8.39 4.89 -16.00
N GLU A 194 -7.23 4.79 -16.67
CA GLU A 194 -7.12 4.23 -18.01
C GLU A 194 -7.52 2.74 -18.09
N HIS A 195 -7.46 2.03 -16.97
CA HIS A 195 -7.84 0.62 -16.89
C HIS A 195 -9.29 0.39 -16.49
N ILE A 196 -10.05 1.47 -16.27
CA ILE A 196 -11.46 1.42 -15.86
C ILE A 196 -12.34 1.73 -17.05
N THR A 197 -13.16 0.76 -17.46
CA THR A 197 -14.12 0.90 -18.55
C THR A 197 -15.54 1.11 -18.00
N ASP A 198 -16.42 1.71 -18.80
CA ASP A 198 -17.82 1.95 -18.40
C ASP A 198 -18.67 0.66 -18.37
N GLU A 199 -18.18 -0.40 -19.02
CA GLU A 199 -18.76 -1.76 -19.03
C GLU A 199 -18.28 -2.61 -17.85
N GLY A 200 -17.19 -2.19 -17.20
CA GLY A 200 -16.47 -2.98 -16.22
C GLY A 200 -17.02 -2.88 -14.80
N ILE A 201 -16.74 -3.92 -14.03
CA ILE A 201 -16.97 -3.97 -12.58
C ILE A 201 -15.66 -4.29 -11.89
N TYR A 202 -15.31 -3.49 -10.88
CA TYR A 202 -13.99 -3.51 -10.24
C TYR A 202 -14.13 -3.54 -8.72
N LEU A 203 -13.30 -4.38 -8.09
CA LEU A 203 -13.14 -4.43 -6.64
C LEU A 203 -11.84 -3.74 -6.26
N LEU A 204 -11.88 -2.83 -5.31
CA LEU A 204 -10.72 -2.14 -4.74
C LEU A 204 -10.72 -2.32 -3.23
N GLU A 205 -9.66 -2.89 -2.66
CA GLU A 205 -9.53 -3.08 -1.22
C GLU A 205 -8.24 -2.48 -0.67
N ASN A 206 -8.36 -1.80 0.48
CA ASN A 206 -7.26 -1.13 1.17
C ASN A 206 -6.92 -1.73 2.54
N GLY A 207 -7.42 -2.95 2.80
CA GLY A 207 -7.32 -3.63 4.09
C GLY A 207 -8.36 -3.21 5.14
N GLU A 208 -9.15 -2.16 4.91
CA GLU A 208 -10.24 -1.73 5.81
C GLU A 208 -11.60 -1.71 5.10
N ASP A 209 -11.65 -1.04 3.95
CA ASP A 209 -12.79 -0.96 3.06
C ASP A 209 -12.58 -1.85 1.84
N CYS A 210 -13.68 -2.39 1.32
CA CYS A 210 -13.75 -3.04 0.02
C CYS A 210 -14.77 -2.28 -0.83
N LEU A 211 -14.26 -1.48 -1.77
CA LEU A 211 -15.07 -0.70 -2.69
C LEU A 211 -15.38 -1.54 -3.93
N ILE A 212 -16.64 -1.57 -4.34
CA ILE A 212 -17.05 -2.19 -5.61
C ILE A 212 -17.54 -1.09 -6.53
N TYR A 213 -16.75 -0.77 -7.55
CA TYR A 213 -17.14 0.18 -8.59
C TYR A 213 -17.86 -0.54 -9.72
N VAL A 214 -19.01 0.01 -10.11
CA VAL A 214 -19.82 -0.51 -11.21
C VAL A 214 -19.95 0.57 -12.27
N GLY A 215 -19.46 0.30 -13.48
CA GLY A 215 -19.62 1.19 -14.62
C GLY A 215 -21.08 1.30 -15.08
N ASN A 216 -21.45 2.42 -15.70
CA ASN A 216 -22.85 2.71 -16.03
C ASN A 216 -23.42 1.79 -17.12
N SER A 217 -22.56 1.25 -17.98
CA SER A 217 -22.95 0.38 -19.09
C SER A 217 -22.79 -1.11 -18.74
N ALA A 218 -22.37 -1.43 -17.50
CA ALA A 218 -22.15 -2.81 -17.05
C ALA A 218 -23.30 -3.75 -17.43
N GLN A 219 -22.93 -4.88 -18.04
CA GLN A 219 -23.90 -5.80 -18.64
C GLN A 219 -24.90 -6.33 -17.59
N PRO A 220 -26.23 -6.27 -17.86
CA PRO A 220 -27.24 -6.73 -16.91
C PRO A 220 -27.08 -8.20 -16.48
N ASN A 221 -26.56 -9.05 -17.36
CA ASN A 221 -26.27 -10.45 -17.03
C ASN A 221 -25.25 -10.59 -15.90
N ILE A 222 -24.17 -9.79 -15.95
CA ILE A 222 -23.11 -9.80 -14.94
C ILE A 222 -23.65 -9.23 -13.62
N LEU A 223 -24.46 -8.17 -13.68
CA LEU A 223 -25.14 -7.61 -12.50
C LEU A 223 -26.05 -8.63 -11.83
N GLN A 224 -26.80 -9.40 -12.62
CA GLN A 224 -27.67 -10.45 -12.10
C GLN A 224 -26.86 -11.57 -11.44
N GLN A 225 -25.72 -11.95 -12.03
CA GLN A 225 -24.84 -12.99 -11.47
C GLN A 225 -24.15 -12.55 -10.18
N LEU A 226 -23.65 -11.31 -10.11
CA LEU A 226 -22.87 -10.80 -8.96
C LEU A 226 -23.73 -10.24 -7.83
N PHE A 227 -24.85 -9.59 -8.16
CA PHE A 227 -25.66 -8.81 -7.22
C PHE A 227 -27.13 -9.24 -7.16
N GLY A 228 -27.57 -10.14 -8.05
CA GLY A 228 -28.96 -10.59 -8.08
C GLY A 228 -29.96 -9.56 -8.60
N VAL A 229 -29.49 -8.46 -9.21
CA VAL A 229 -30.32 -7.37 -9.73
C VAL A 229 -30.16 -7.18 -11.23
N SER A 230 -31.18 -6.62 -11.86
CA SER A 230 -31.17 -6.35 -13.31
C SER A 230 -30.66 -4.96 -13.67
N SER A 231 -30.63 -4.03 -12.71
CA SER A 231 -30.16 -2.67 -12.89
C SER A 231 -29.36 -2.15 -11.68
N LEU A 232 -28.49 -1.15 -11.90
CA LEU A 232 -27.71 -0.52 -10.82
C LEU A 232 -28.57 0.27 -9.84
N GLU A 233 -29.75 0.71 -10.26
CA GLU A 233 -30.67 1.50 -9.45
C GLU A 233 -31.28 0.66 -8.32
N GLU A 234 -31.42 -0.66 -8.53
CA GLU A 234 -31.95 -1.60 -7.55
C GLU A 234 -30.97 -1.92 -6.41
N ILE A 235 -29.67 -1.63 -6.57
CA ILE A 235 -28.67 -1.97 -5.56
C ILE A 235 -28.80 -1.01 -4.37
N SER A 236 -29.14 -1.58 -3.22
CA SER A 236 -29.20 -0.89 -1.93
C SER A 236 -27.85 -0.28 -1.54
N ASN A 237 -27.90 0.90 -0.92
CA ASN A 237 -26.72 1.54 -0.31
C ASN A 237 -26.14 0.72 0.85
N GLN A 238 -26.95 -0.11 1.50
CA GLN A 238 -26.50 -1.08 2.52
C GLN A 238 -26.13 -2.39 1.84
N PHE A 239 -25.02 -2.38 1.11
CA PHE A 239 -24.57 -3.54 0.37
C PHE A 239 -23.96 -4.59 1.29
N VAL A 240 -24.48 -5.81 1.20
CA VAL A 240 -23.92 -7.02 1.82
C VAL A 240 -23.62 -7.98 0.69
N LEU A 241 -22.36 -8.43 0.60
CA LEU A 241 -21.98 -9.43 -0.39
C LEU A 241 -22.73 -10.73 -0.11
N GLN A 242 -23.50 -11.19 -1.10
CA GLN A 242 -24.19 -12.47 -1.08
C GLN A 242 -23.46 -13.46 -1.99
N GLU A 243 -23.64 -14.74 -1.73
CA GLU A 243 -23.19 -15.81 -2.62
C GLU A 243 -24.42 -16.37 -3.34
N PHE A 244 -24.40 -16.29 -4.67
CA PHE A 244 -25.45 -16.82 -5.54
C PHE A 244 -25.00 -18.14 -6.17
N GLU A 245 -25.96 -18.96 -6.58
CA GLU A 245 -25.71 -20.25 -7.25
C GLU A 245 -25.28 -20.08 -8.72
N ASN A 246 -24.14 -19.42 -8.93
CA ASN A 246 -23.47 -19.32 -10.24
C ASN A 246 -21.93 -19.26 -10.07
N PRO A 247 -21.15 -19.62 -11.10
CA PRO A 247 -19.69 -19.67 -11.00
C PRO A 247 -19.06 -18.32 -10.64
N LEU A 248 -19.46 -17.24 -11.31
CA LEU A 248 -18.92 -15.89 -11.10
C LEU A 248 -19.06 -15.41 -9.64
N SER A 249 -20.25 -15.58 -9.05
CA SER A 249 -20.51 -15.20 -7.66
C SER A 249 -19.69 -16.04 -6.68
N LYS A 250 -19.58 -17.35 -6.91
CA LYS A 250 -18.75 -18.25 -6.08
C LYS A 250 -17.28 -17.89 -6.17
N LYS A 251 -16.76 -17.58 -7.38
CA LYS A 251 -15.39 -17.10 -7.58
C LYS A 251 -15.16 -15.77 -6.84
N LEU A 252 -16.06 -14.80 -6.97
CA LEU A 252 -15.96 -13.53 -6.23
C LEU A 252 -15.91 -13.76 -4.71
N ASN A 253 -16.77 -14.62 -4.17
CA ASN A 253 -16.77 -14.94 -2.74
C ASN A 253 -15.47 -15.63 -2.31
N ALA A 254 -14.92 -16.54 -3.11
CA ALA A 254 -13.62 -17.16 -2.86
C ALA A 254 -12.48 -16.14 -2.83
N VAL A 255 -12.42 -15.23 -3.82
CA VAL A 255 -11.46 -14.12 -3.87
C VAL A 255 -11.55 -13.25 -2.61
N VAL A 256 -12.76 -12.82 -2.25
CA VAL A 256 -13.00 -11.98 -1.09
C VAL A 256 -12.60 -12.68 0.22
N ASN A 257 -12.90 -13.97 0.36
CA ASN A 257 -12.55 -14.74 1.53
C ASN A 257 -11.02 -14.93 1.65
N GLU A 258 -10.33 -15.13 0.54
CA GLU A 258 -8.86 -15.18 0.53
C GLU A 258 -8.25 -13.83 0.90
N ILE A 259 -8.79 -12.71 0.39
CA ILE A 259 -8.38 -11.36 0.82
C ILE A 259 -8.60 -11.20 2.33
N ARG A 260 -9.77 -11.58 2.86
CA ARG A 260 -10.07 -11.47 4.29
C ARG A 260 -9.10 -12.30 5.15
N ARG A 261 -8.65 -13.47 4.68
CA ARG A 261 -7.64 -14.29 5.36
C ARG A 261 -6.30 -13.57 5.53
N GLN A 262 -5.99 -12.64 4.63
CA GLN A 262 -4.77 -11.83 4.64
C GLN A 262 -4.91 -10.55 5.47
N ARG A 263 -6.04 -10.32 6.15
CA ARG A 263 -6.33 -9.09 6.92
C ARG A 263 -6.66 -9.44 8.37
N CYS A 264 -6.41 -8.49 9.27
CA CYS A 264 -6.76 -8.59 10.68
C CYS A 264 -8.20 -8.12 10.99
N SER A 265 -8.86 -7.46 10.02
CA SER A 265 -10.20 -6.89 10.15
C SER A 265 -11.09 -7.34 9.01
N TYR A 266 -12.39 -7.43 9.26
CA TYR A 266 -13.36 -7.68 8.21
C TYR A 266 -13.53 -6.44 7.33
N LEU A 267 -13.51 -6.63 6.02
CA LEU A 267 -13.62 -5.52 5.07
C LEU A 267 -15.03 -4.95 5.06
N ARG A 268 -15.12 -3.61 5.12
CA ARG A 268 -16.37 -2.87 4.99
C ARG A 268 -16.72 -2.68 3.51
N PHE A 269 -17.79 -3.31 3.06
CA PHE A 269 -18.20 -3.20 1.66
C PHE A 269 -18.91 -1.87 1.39
N LYS A 270 -18.57 -1.24 0.26
CA LYS A 270 -19.26 -0.03 -0.24
C LYS A 270 -19.40 -0.15 -1.75
N LEU A 271 -20.60 0.11 -2.25
CA LEU A 271 -20.84 0.21 -3.69
C LEU A 271 -20.54 1.64 -4.17
N CYS A 272 -19.78 1.74 -5.25
CA CYS A 272 -19.34 2.98 -5.87
C CYS A 272 -19.97 3.10 -7.26
N LYS A 273 -20.69 4.21 -7.49
CA LYS A 273 -21.34 4.50 -8.77
C LYS A 273 -20.74 5.77 -9.39
N LYS A 274 -20.67 5.81 -10.72
CA LYS A 274 -20.21 7.01 -11.44
C LYS A 274 -21.18 8.18 -11.20
N GLY A 275 -20.64 9.38 -10.99
CA GLY A 275 -21.43 10.60 -10.76
C GLY A 275 -21.75 10.87 -9.29
N ASP A 276 -21.70 9.86 -8.43
CA ASP A 276 -21.94 10.01 -6.98
C ASP A 276 -20.64 10.19 -6.19
N ALA A 277 -20.78 10.64 -4.92
CA ALA A 277 -19.66 10.81 -4.00
C ALA A 277 -18.86 9.52 -3.77
N SER A 278 -19.50 8.35 -3.81
CA SER A 278 -18.82 7.05 -3.68
C SER A 278 -17.94 6.73 -4.91
N GLY A 279 -18.35 7.13 -6.11
CA GLY A 279 -17.52 7.06 -7.31
C GLY A 279 -16.30 7.98 -7.20
N MET A 280 -16.50 9.24 -6.78
CA MET A 280 -15.38 10.16 -6.56
C MET A 280 -14.38 9.62 -5.52
N MET A 281 -14.87 8.96 -4.46
CA MET A 281 -14.03 8.28 -3.48
C MET A 281 -13.21 7.14 -4.13
N PHE A 282 -13.83 6.30 -4.95
CA PHE A 282 -13.14 5.22 -5.67
C PHE A 282 -12.01 5.77 -6.55
N PHE A 283 -12.29 6.80 -7.37
CA PHE A 283 -11.28 7.41 -8.23
C PHE A 283 -10.19 8.16 -7.47
N SER A 284 -10.44 8.57 -6.21
CA SER A 284 -9.38 9.16 -5.38
C SER A 284 -8.27 8.19 -5.00
N TYR A 285 -8.51 6.88 -5.16
CA TYR A 285 -7.49 5.82 -5.01
C TYR A 285 -6.73 5.51 -6.30
N MET A 286 -7.00 6.19 -7.43
CA MET A 286 -6.18 6.06 -8.64
C MET A 286 -4.86 6.81 -8.45
N VAL A 287 -3.94 6.16 -7.73
CA VAL A 287 -2.67 6.75 -7.27
C VAL A 287 -1.78 7.16 -8.44
N GLU A 288 -1.88 6.52 -9.60
CA GLU A 288 -1.03 6.82 -10.74
C GLU A 288 -1.51 8.06 -11.52
N ASP A 289 -2.80 8.38 -11.41
CA ASP A 289 -3.43 9.50 -12.09
C ASP A 289 -3.06 10.86 -11.50
N LYS A 290 -3.21 11.90 -12.31
CA LYS A 290 -3.12 13.28 -11.83
C LYS A 290 -4.38 13.63 -11.02
N LEU A 291 -4.19 14.03 -9.77
CA LEU A 291 -5.26 14.53 -8.90
C LEU A 291 -5.17 16.06 -8.76
N SER A 292 -6.23 16.70 -8.30
CA SER A 292 -6.31 18.16 -8.14
C SER A 292 -5.17 18.77 -7.31
N SER A 293 -4.60 18.01 -6.36
CA SER A 293 -3.55 18.43 -5.43
C SER A 293 -2.27 17.59 -5.51
N GLY A 294 -2.02 16.89 -6.62
CA GLY A 294 -0.86 16.01 -6.75
C GLY A 294 -0.41 15.72 -8.17
N LEU A 295 0.81 15.21 -8.29
CA LEU A 295 1.42 14.78 -9.55
C LEU A 295 0.88 13.41 -9.98
N SER A 296 0.82 13.13 -11.28
CA SER A 296 0.74 11.75 -11.76
C SER A 296 2.02 10.98 -11.43
N TYR A 297 2.01 9.65 -11.56
CA TYR A 297 3.21 8.85 -11.30
C TYR A 297 4.38 9.24 -12.19
N VAL A 298 4.12 9.47 -13.49
CA VAL A 298 5.15 9.91 -14.45
C VAL A 298 5.69 11.29 -14.08
N GLU A 299 4.81 12.25 -13.75
CA GLU A 299 5.23 13.60 -13.31
C GLU A 299 6.05 13.53 -12.02
N TYR A 300 5.71 12.64 -11.10
CA TYR A 300 6.42 12.43 -9.84
C TYR A 300 7.81 11.83 -10.04
N LEU A 301 7.97 10.86 -10.95
CA LEU A 301 9.28 10.32 -11.31
C LEU A 301 10.18 11.40 -11.92
N VAL A 302 9.64 12.25 -12.80
CA VAL A 302 10.37 13.41 -13.35
C VAL A 302 10.77 14.40 -12.25
N HIS A 303 9.87 14.67 -11.29
CA HIS A 303 10.15 15.53 -10.15
C HIS A 303 11.30 14.99 -9.30
N ILE A 304 11.23 13.71 -8.89
CA ILE A 304 12.30 13.04 -8.13
C ILE A 304 13.61 13.08 -8.91
N HIS A 305 13.58 12.75 -10.20
CA HIS A 305 14.79 12.73 -11.02
C HIS A 305 15.46 14.11 -11.07
N ARG A 306 14.70 15.18 -11.28
CA ARG A 306 15.23 16.57 -11.26
C ARG A 306 15.90 16.90 -9.92
N GLN A 307 15.28 16.53 -8.80
CA GLN A 307 15.84 16.77 -7.46
C GLN A 307 17.11 15.95 -7.19
N ILE A 308 17.21 14.73 -7.74
CA ILE A 308 18.42 13.93 -7.67
C ILE A 308 19.54 14.60 -8.49
N GLN A 309 19.24 15.07 -9.70
CA GLN A 309 20.21 15.77 -10.55
C GLN A 309 20.72 17.06 -9.89
N SER A 310 19.86 17.85 -9.25
CA SER A 310 20.29 19.07 -8.55
C SER A 310 21.20 18.81 -7.35
N LYS A 311 21.22 17.58 -6.82
CA LYS A 311 22.13 17.14 -5.75
C LYS A 311 23.43 16.52 -6.26
N MET A 312 23.53 16.25 -7.56
CA MET A 312 24.76 15.77 -8.18
C MET A 312 25.72 16.96 -8.36
N PRO A 313 27.02 16.77 -8.08
CA PRO A 313 28.05 17.78 -8.31
C PRO A 313 28.26 18.05 -9.81
#